data_AF-A0A366GDZ7-F1
#
_entry.id   AF-A0A366GDZ7-F1
#
_cell.length_a   1.000
_cell.length_b   1.000
_cell.length_c   1.000
_cell.angle_alpha   90.00
_cell.angle_beta   90.00
_cell.angle_gamma   90.00
#
_symmetry.space_group_name_H-M   'P 1'
#
loop_
_entity.id
_entity.type
_entity.pdbx_description
1 polymer ?
#
loop_
_entity_poly.entity_id
_entity_poly.type
_entity_poly.pdbx_seq_one_letter_code
_entity_poly.pdbx_strand_id
1 'polypeptide(L)'
;MFYYYFKSKEDFVDETLNSFIVKNMELIEEILISNERSVMQKMKDSLDIFWTFIEKLAPYKNVSSFQTEQHFQLEQKLFTRIQPLIRQVIEEGVKTGIFYTDNSSLASGFILYGLSSIAHSEVKLNLDTKQEMVNLVLTTLRYDQKEGECI
;
A
#
# COMPACT_ATOMS: atom_id res chain seq x y z
N MET A 1 16.34 -27.83 -17.24
CA MET A 1 16.68 -27.90 -15.81
C MET A 1 15.65 -27.10 -14.99
N PHE A 2 14.36 -27.45 -15.06
CA PHE A 2 13.27 -26.70 -14.40
C PHE A 2 12.67 -27.46 -13.20
N TYR A 3 12.74 -28.79 -13.19
CA TYR A 3 12.12 -29.66 -12.18
C TYR A 3 12.91 -29.81 -10.87
N TYR A 4 14.13 -29.27 -10.76
CA TYR A 4 14.98 -29.51 -9.59
C TYR A 4 14.73 -28.54 -8.43
N TYR A 5 14.03 -27.42 -8.68
CA TYR A 5 13.81 -26.36 -7.69
C TYR A 5 12.34 -26.10 -7.34
N PHE A 6 11.39 -26.61 -8.14
CA PHE A 6 9.95 -26.38 -7.93
C PHE A 6 9.18 -27.68 -8.15
N LYS A 7 8.34 -28.07 -7.18
CA LYS A 7 7.58 -29.32 -7.20
C LYS A 7 6.41 -29.28 -8.20
N SER A 8 5.97 -28.09 -8.61
CA SER A 8 4.93 -27.88 -9.61
C SER A 8 5.01 -26.49 -10.26
N LYS A 9 4.27 -26.29 -11.36
CA LYS A 9 4.07 -24.96 -12.00
C LYS A 9 3.39 -23.97 -11.06
N GLU A 10 2.58 -24.46 -10.11
CA GLU A 10 1.87 -23.66 -9.12
C GLU A 10 2.83 -23.10 -8.07
N ASP A 11 3.80 -23.91 -7.60
CA ASP A 11 4.82 -23.45 -6.64
C ASP A 11 5.74 -22.35 -7.22
N PHE A 12 6.04 -22.42 -8.52
CA PHE A 12 6.83 -21.38 -9.19
C PHE A 12 6.07 -20.06 -9.31
N VAL A 13 4.77 -20.13 -9.62
CA VAL A 13 3.90 -18.95 -9.70
C VAL A 13 3.75 -18.32 -8.31
N ASP A 14 3.58 -19.13 -7.27
CA ASP A 14 3.45 -18.66 -5.89
C ASP A 14 4.72 -17.94 -5.40
N GLU A 15 5.90 -18.54 -5.59
CA GLU A 15 7.18 -17.91 -5.21
C GLU A 15 7.45 -16.61 -5.99
N THR A 16 7.11 -16.59 -7.28
CA THR A 16 7.26 -15.39 -8.12
C THR A 16 6.33 -14.27 -7.66
N LEU A 17 5.08 -14.60 -7.31
CA LEU A 17 4.11 -13.66 -6.76
C LEU A 17 4.56 -13.12 -5.40
N ASN A 18 4.98 -14.00 -4.49
CA ASN A 18 5.48 -13.60 -3.17
C ASN A 18 6.71 -12.69 -3.29
N SER A 19 7.67 -13.00 -4.17
CA SER A 19 8.81 -12.14 -4.46
C SER A 19 8.38 -10.78 -5.03
N PHE A 20 7.38 -10.75 -5.92
CA PHE A 20 6.85 -9.51 -6.46
C PHE A 20 6.19 -8.64 -5.39
N ILE A 21 5.42 -9.24 -4.48
CA ILE A 21 4.80 -8.53 -3.35
C ILE A 21 5.88 -7.93 -2.45
N VAL A 22 6.85 -8.73 -2.03
CA VAL A 22 7.94 -8.28 -1.15
C VAL A 22 8.70 -7.11 -1.77
N LYS A 23 9.04 -7.17 -3.06
CA LYS A 23 9.74 -6.07 -3.75
C LYS A 23 8.94 -4.77 -3.80
N ASN A 24 7.64 -4.83 -4.06
CA ASN A 24 6.82 -3.61 -4.06
C ASN A 24 6.72 -3.01 -2.66
N MET A 25 6.68 -3.85 -1.62
CA MET A 25 6.69 -3.38 -0.24
C MET A 25 8.03 -2.75 0.13
N GLU A 26 9.16 -3.32 -0.29
CA GLU A 26 10.49 -2.72 -0.10
C GLU A 26 10.58 -1.32 -0.73
N LEU A 27 10.03 -1.13 -1.93
CA LEU A 27 9.97 0.20 -2.57
C LEU A 27 9.12 1.20 -1.77
N ILE A 28 7.98 0.76 -1.22
CA ILE A 28 7.15 1.61 -0.36
C ILE A 28 7.92 1.97 0.91
N GLU A 29 8.62 1.02 1.53
CA GLU A 29 9.43 1.27 2.73
C GLU A 29 10.53 2.30 2.46
N GLU A 30 11.29 2.15 1.36
CA GLU A 30 12.33 3.09 0.95
C GLU A 30 11.81 4.52 0.81
N ILE A 31 10.60 4.68 0.26
CA ILE A 31 9.93 5.98 0.15
C ILE A 31 9.56 6.54 1.52
N LEU A 32 8.96 5.72 2.39
CA LEU A 32 8.48 6.16 3.70
C LEU A 32 9.63 6.59 4.63
N ILE A 33 10.79 5.94 4.54
CA ILE A 33 11.98 6.27 5.36
C ILE A 33 12.87 7.36 4.75
N SER A 34 12.62 7.78 3.50
CA SER A 34 13.46 8.76 2.82
C SER A 34 13.41 10.12 3.52
N ASN A 35 14.58 10.70 3.81
CA ASN A 35 14.68 12.06 4.34
C ASN A 35 14.66 13.13 3.25
N GLU A 36 14.71 12.74 1.98
CA GLU A 36 14.74 13.65 0.82
C GLU A 36 13.35 14.04 0.35
N ARG A 37 12.31 13.33 0.82
CA ARG A 37 10.92 13.53 0.43
C ARG A 37 10.14 14.21 1.54
N SER A 38 9.31 15.18 1.18
CA SER A 38 8.30 15.74 2.08
C SER A 38 7.24 14.69 2.45
N VAL A 39 6.52 14.92 3.56
CA VAL A 39 5.39 14.08 4.00
C VAL A 39 4.40 13.77 2.88
N MET A 40 3.99 14.79 2.11
CA MET A 40 3.01 14.61 1.03
C MET A 40 3.59 13.84 -0.15
N GLN A 41 4.88 14.00 -0.46
CA GLN A 41 5.54 13.20 -1.50
C GLN A 41 5.62 11.73 -1.07
N LYS A 42 6.04 11.45 0.16
CA LYS A 42 6.04 10.09 0.72
C LYS A 42 4.66 9.44 0.55
N MET A 43 3.61 10.14 0.97
CA MET A 43 2.24 9.62 0.88
C MET A 43 1.79 9.36 -0.57
N LYS A 44 1.97 10.35 -1.47
CA LYS A 44 1.57 10.21 -2.88
C LYS A 44 2.33 9.11 -3.59
N ASP A 45 3.65 9.08 -3.45
CA ASP A 45 4.49 8.13 -4.15
C ASP A 45 4.25 6.69 -3.64
N SER A 46 4.03 6.51 -2.33
CA SER A 46 3.64 5.20 -1.77
C SER A 46 2.27 4.73 -2.29
N LEU A 47 1.29 5.63 -2.40
CA LEU A 47 -0.03 5.30 -2.95
C LEU A 47 0.03 4.98 -4.44
N ASP A 48 0.90 5.64 -5.20
CA ASP A 48 1.13 5.37 -6.62
C ASP A 48 1.78 4.00 -6.85
N ILE A 49 2.76 3.62 -6.02
CA ILE A 49 3.34 2.29 -6.05
C ILE A 49 2.29 1.24 -5.69
N PHE A 50 1.53 1.46 -4.61
CA PHE A 50 0.44 0.57 -4.23
C PHE A 50 -0.57 0.39 -5.37
N TRP A 51 -0.99 1.47 -6.02
CA TRP A 51 -1.91 1.41 -7.16
C TRP A 51 -1.35 0.58 -8.32
N THR A 52 -0.11 0.87 -8.71
CA THR A 52 0.60 0.14 -9.78
C THR A 52 0.73 -1.35 -9.45
N PHE A 53 0.93 -1.66 -8.17
CA PHE A 53 1.03 -3.02 -7.67
C PHE A 53 -0.31 -3.75 -7.80
N ILE A 54 -1.42 -3.19 -7.33
CA ILE A 54 -2.74 -3.85 -7.42
C ILE A 54 -3.23 -3.98 -8.86
N GLU A 55 -2.88 -3.06 -9.76
CA GLU A 55 -3.17 -3.17 -11.20
C GLU A 55 -2.46 -4.37 -11.82
N LYS A 56 -1.18 -4.56 -11.49
CA LYS A 56 -0.40 -5.71 -11.97
C LYS A 56 -0.88 -7.03 -11.40
N LEU A 57 -1.43 -7.02 -10.18
CA LEU A 57 -1.99 -8.20 -9.53
C LEU A 57 -3.43 -8.52 -9.94
N ALA A 58 -4.18 -7.56 -10.46
CA ALA A 58 -5.60 -7.74 -10.80
C ALA A 58 -5.90 -9.01 -11.64
N PRO A 59 -5.09 -9.37 -12.67
CA PRO A 59 -5.32 -10.59 -13.44
C PRO A 59 -5.16 -11.89 -12.64
N TYR A 60 -4.48 -11.85 -11.49
CA TYR A 60 -4.11 -13.01 -10.68
C TYR A 60 -4.98 -13.19 -9.42
N LYS A 61 -5.88 -12.24 -9.11
CA LYS A 61 -6.73 -12.26 -7.91
C LYS A 61 -7.55 -13.54 -7.73
N ASN A 62 -7.97 -14.15 -8.84
CA ASN A 62 -8.81 -15.36 -8.87
C ASN A 62 -7.99 -16.65 -9.01
N VAL A 63 -6.67 -16.57 -8.99
CA VAL A 63 -5.80 -17.76 -8.99
C VAL A 63 -5.77 -18.32 -7.56
N SER A 64 -5.90 -19.64 -7.42
CA SER A 64 -5.91 -20.34 -6.12
C SER A 64 -4.69 -20.01 -5.25
N SER A 65 -3.56 -19.62 -5.84
CA SER A 65 -2.34 -19.19 -5.14
C SER A 65 -2.52 -17.94 -4.29
N PHE A 66 -3.46 -17.04 -4.63
CA PHE A 66 -3.78 -15.83 -3.85
C PHE A 66 -4.64 -16.10 -2.61
N GLN A 67 -5.24 -17.28 -2.50
CA GLN A 67 -6.15 -17.65 -1.41
C GLN A 67 -5.51 -18.65 -0.44
N THR A 68 -4.18 -18.72 -0.43
CA THR A 68 -3.44 -19.63 0.43
C THR A 68 -3.21 -19.01 1.80
N GLU A 69 -3.11 -19.87 2.82
CA GLU A 69 -2.69 -19.48 4.17
C GLU A 69 -1.32 -18.78 4.17
N GLN A 70 -0.41 -19.18 3.27
CA GLN A 70 0.91 -18.59 3.16
C GLN A 70 0.83 -17.13 2.68
N HIS A 71 -0.04 -16.84 1.72
CA HIS A 71 -0.27 -15.49 1.24
C HIS A 71 -0.82 -14.59 2.36
N PHE A 72 -1.82 -15.07 3.11
CA PHE A 72 -2.36 -14.35 4.26
C PHE A 72 -1.28 -14.06 5.34
N GLN A 73 -0.45 -15.06 5.67
CA GLN A 73 0.65 -14.87 6.63
C GLN A 73 1.70 -13.87 6.12
N LEU A 74 2.00 -13.88 4.82
CA LEU A 74 2.89 -12.91 4.20
C LEU A 74 2.35 -11.48 4.32
N GLU A 75 1.07 -11.27 3.99
CA GLU A 75 0.43 -9.95 4.13
C GLU A 75 0.47 -9.44 5.58
N GLN A 76 0.12 -10.28 6.54
CA GLN A 76 0.15 -9.91 7.96
C GLN A 76 1.57 -9.52 8.44
N LYS A 77 2.59 -10.23 7.95
CA LYS A 77 3.99 -9.91 8.24
C LYS A 77 4.38 -8.55 7.64
N LEU A 78 3.97 -8.29 6.40
CA LEU A 78 4.23 -7.02 5.72
C LEU A 78 3.49 -5.87 6.41
N PHE A 79 2.27 -6.09 6.90
CA PHE A 79 1.50 -5.07 7.61
C PHE A 79 2.17 -4.65 8.90
N THR A 80 2.63 -5.62 9.67
CA THR A 80 3.36 -5.37 10.92
C THR A 80 4.64 -4.55 10.67
N ARG A 81 5.26 -4.70 9.50
CA ARG A 81 6.48 -3.97 9.11
C ARG A 81 6.17 -2.55 8.59
N ILE A 82 5.12 -2.36 7.79
CA ILE A 82 4.80 -1.09 7.13
C ILE A 82 3.98 -0.15 8.01
N GLN A 83 3.05 -0.66 8.82
CA GLN A 83 2.18 0.19 9.63
C GLN A 83 2.95 1.19 10.52
N PRO A 84 4.07 0.82 11.18
CA PRO A 84 4.88 1.78 11.93
C PRO A 84 5.45 2.91 11.06
N LEU A 85 5.83 2.63 9.82
CA LEU A 85 6.39 3.62 8.89
C LEU A 85 5.32 4.59 8.40
N ILE A 86 4.14 4.09 8.03
CA ILE A 86 2.98 4.93 7.69
C ILE A 86 2.64 5.83 8.89
N ARG A 87 2.61 5.26 10.10
CA ARG A 87 2.38 6.02 11.33
C ARG A 87 3.39 7.15 11.51
N GLN A 88 4.69 6.90 11.29
CA GLN A 88 5.72 7.93 11.40
C GLN A 88 5.50 9.08 10.42
N VAL A 89 5.16 8.78 9.16
CA VAL A 89 4.84 9.81 8.16
C VAL A 89 3.60 10.62 8.55
N ILE A 90 2.58 9.97 9.11
CA ILE A 90 1.38 10.66 9.63
C ILE A 90 1.75 11.56 10.82
N GLU A 91 2.54 11.06 11.77
CA GLU A 91 3.01 11.84 12.92
C GLU A 91 3.87 13.05 12.49
N GLU A 92 4.72 12.89 11.47
CA GLU A 92 5.47 13.98 10.85
C GLU A 92 4.52 15.02 10.22
N GLY A 93 3.50 14.56 9.48
CA GLY A 93 2.47 15.43 8.90
C GLY A 93 1.64 16.18 9.93
N VAL A 94 1.30 15.55 11.06
CA VAL A 94 0.60 16.22 12.17
C VAL A 94 1.50 17.27 12.83
N LYS A 95 2.77 16.95 13.08
CA LYS A 95 3.74 17.89 13.66
C LYS A 95 3.98 19.12 12.78
N THR A 96 3.93 18.94 11.46
CA THR A 96 4.16 20.00 10.47
C THR A 96 2.87 20.73 10.05
N GLY A 97 1.71 20.36 10.61
CA GLY A 97 0.42 21.01 10.29
C GLY A 97 -0.18 20.62 8.94
N ILE A 98 0.35 19.57 8.29
CA ILE A 98 -0.17 19.04 7.02
C ILE A 98 -1.41 18.17 7.28
N PHE A 99 -1.39 17.36 8.33
CA PHE A 99 -2.50 16.47 8.72
C PHE A 99 -3.08 16.86 10.08
N TYR A 100 -4.35 16.52 10.30
CA TYR A 100 -5.10 16.93 11.50
C TYR A 100 -5.77 15.75 12.22
N THR A 101 -5.18 14.57 12.14
CA THR A 101 -5.69 13.36 12.82
C THR A 101 -5.26 13.30 14.28
N ASP A 102 -6.21 12.97 15.16
CA ASP A 102 -5.98 12.91 16.62
C ASP A 102 -5.27 11.61 17.05
N ASN A 103 -5.31 10.56 16.21
CA ASN A 103 -4.72 9.26 16.52
C ASN A 103 -4.01 8.66 15.31
N SER A 104 -2.73 9.00 15.15
CA SER A 104 -1.90 8.52 14.03
C SER A 104 -1.77 7.00 13.96
N SER A 105 -1.85 6.31 15.10
CA SER A 105 -1.77 4.85 15.14
C SER A 105 -3.04 4.18 14.63
N LEU A 106 -4.21 4.74 14.96
CA LEU A 106 -5.49 4.26 14.44
C LEU A 106 -5.63 4.61 12.96
N ALA A 107 -5.25 5.83 12.58
CA ALA A 107 -5.27 6.28 11.18
C ALA A 107 -4.37 5.41 10.29
N SER A 108 -3.14 5.09 10.72
CA SER A 108 -2.24 4.24 9.93
C SER A 108 -2.79 2.84 9.71
N GLY A 109 -3.39 2.24 10.75
CA GLY A 109 -4.06 0.95 10.63
C GLY A 109 -5.25 1.01 9.68
N PHE A 110 -6.14 2.00 9.86
CA PHE A 110 -7.32 2.18 9.02
C PHE A 110 -6.96 2.36 7.54
N ILE A 111 -5.95 3.19 7.23
CA ILE A 111 -5.46 3.38 5.86
C ILE A 111 -4.94 2.06 5.29
N LEU A 112 -4.09 1.35 6.03
CA LEU A 112 -3.49 0.11 5.54
C LEU A 112 -4.54 -0.99 5.25
N TYR A 113 -5.48 -1.20 6.17
CA TYR A 113 -6.58 -2.16 5.95
C TYR A 113 -7.56 -1.67 4.87
N GLY A 114 -7.80 -0.36 4.76
CA GLY A 114 -8.58 0.23 3.69
C GLY A 114 -7.97 -0.05 2.31
N LEU A 115 -6.68 0.19 2.14
CA LEU A 115 -5.94 -0.13 0.92
C LEU A 115 -5.98 -1.64 0.62
N SER A 116 -5.74 -2.49 1.62
CA SER A 116 -5.88 -3.94 1.47
C SER A 116 -7.26 -4.37 0.98
N SER A 117 -8.33 -3.75 1.48
CA SER A 117 -9.69 -4.06 1.03
C SER A 117 -9.89 -3.76 -0.45
N ILE A 118 -9.28 -2.68 -0.98
CA ILE A 118 -9.31 -2.33 -2.40
C ILE A 118 -8.57 -3.41 -3.20
N ALA A 119 -7.41 -3.86 -2.73
CA ALA A 119 -6.63 -4.92 -3.36
C ALA A 119 -7.44 -6.23 -3.47
N HIS A 120 -8.26 -6.57 -2.49
CA HIS A 120 -9.07 -7.80 -2.46
C HIS A 120 -10.48 -7.66 -3.02
N SER A 121 -10.90 -6.45 -3.38
CA SER A 121 -12.25 -6.19 -3.92
C SER A 121 -12.36 -6.42 -5.43
N GLU A 122 -13.61 -6.56 -5.88
CA GLU A 122 -14.03 -6.56 -7.29
C GLU A 122 -14.16 -5.14 -7.88
N VAL A 123 -13.63 -4.11 -7.20
CA VAL A 123 -13.69 -2.74 -7.70
C VAL A 123 -12.90 -2.62 -9.00
N LYS A 124 -13.50 -1.95 -9.99
CA LYS A 124 -12.87 -1.72 -11.29
C LYS A 124 -11.67 -0.77 -11.12
N LEU A 125 -10.47 -1.28 -11.34
CA LEU A 125 -9.26 -0.46 -11.31
C LEU A 125 -9.22 0.48 -12.53
N ASN A 126 -9.33 1.78 -12.29
CA ASN A 126 -9.27 2.86 -13.27
C ASN A 126 -8.84 4.15 -12.58
N LEU A 127 -8.62 5.22 -13.37
CA LEU A 127 -8.15 6.50 -12.85
C LEU A 127 -9.10 7.13 -11.82
N ASP A 128 -10.42 7.00 -12.01
CA ASP A 128 -11.41 7.55 -11.08
C ASP A 128 -11.30 6.86 -9.71
N THR A 129 -11.13 5.54 -9.72
CA THR A 129 -10.95 4.73 -8.50
C THR A 129 -9.62 5.02 -7.82
N LYS A 130 -8.55 5.25 -8.60
CA LYS A 130 -7.26 5.69 -8.07
C LYS A 130 -7.40 7.02 -7.34
N GLN A 131 -8.09 7.98 -7.95
CA GLN A 131 -8.29 9.30 -7.38
C GLN A 131 -9.15 9.22 -6.11
N GLU A 132 -10.20 8.41 -6.12
CA GLU A 132 -11.04 8.20 -4.94
C GLU A 132 -10.29 7.51 -3.79
N MET A 133 -9.45 6.51 -4.09
CA MET A 133 -8.55 5.90 -3.10
C MET A 133 -7.67 6.95 -2.42
N VAL A 134 -7.04 7.84 -3.21
CA VAL A 134 -6.21 8.93 -2.66
C VAL A 134 -7.06 9.87 -1.80
N ASN A 135 -8.25 10.26 -2.27
CA ASN A 135 -9.16 11.12 -1.53
C ASN A 135 -9.58 10.51 -0.19
N LEU A 136 -9.87 9.21 -0.14
CA LEU A 136 -10.24 8.50 1.09
C LEU A 136 -9.11 8.52 2.11
N VAL A 137 -7.86 8.32 1.66
CA VAL A 137 -6.68 8.41 2.53
C VAL A 137 -6.51 9.83 3.06
N LEU A 138 -6.55 10.84 2.19
CA LEU A 138 -6.38 12.24 2.60
C LEU A 138 -7.52 12.72 3.53
N THR A 139 -8.75 12.27 3.27
CA THR A 139 -9.91 12.53 4.12
C THR A 139 -9.73 11.92 5.51
N THR A 140 -9.23 10.67 5.58
CA THR A 140 -8.90 10.00 6.85
C THR A 140 -7.87 10.80 7.66
N LEU A 141 -6.93 11.44 6.96
CA LEU A 141 -5.90 12.29 7.57
C LEU A 141 -6.37 13.71 7.87
N ARG A 142 -7.63 14.03 7.54
CA ARG A 142 -8.22 15.37 7.65
C ARG A 142 -7.35 16.42 6.95
N TYR A 143 -6.76 16.05 5.81
CA TYR A 143 -6.00 16.96 4.98
C TYR A 143 -6.96 18.01 4.38
N ASP A 144 -6.85 19.26 4.82
CA ASP A 144 -7.65 20.36 4.30
C ASP A 144 -6.96 20.88 3.02
N GLN A 145 -7.62 20.78 1.86
CA GLN A 145 -7.09 21.26 0.57
C GLN A 145 -6.94 22.80 0.48
N LYS A 146 -7.01 23.52 1.61
CA LYS A 146 -7.08 24.99 1.64
C LYS A 146 -5.81 25.74 1.23
N GLU A 147 -4.76 25.07 0.78
CA GLU A 147 -3.60 25.72 0.15
C GLU A 147 -3.54 25.43 -1.36
N GLY A 148 -4.63 25.80 -2.06
CA GLY A 148 -4.72 25.79 -3.52
C GLY A 148 -5.29 27.08 -4.13
N GLU A 149 -5.63 28.08 -3.32
CA GLU A 149 -6.03 29.40 -3.79
C GLU A 149 -5.21 30.48 -3.07
N CYS A 150 -4.00 30.73 -3.57
CA CYS A 150 -3.34 32.02 -3.42
C CYS A 150 -2.98 32.51 -4.82
N ILE A 151 -3.91 33.33 -5.35
CA ILE A 151 -3.78 34.43 -6.34
C ILE A 151 -2.61 34.36 -7.32
#